data_AF-A0A1F3EK45-F1
#
_entry.id   AF-A0A1F3EK45-F1
#
_cell.length_a   1.000
_cell.length_b   1.000
_cell.length_c   1.000
_cell.angle_alpha   90.00
_cell.angle_beta   90.00
_cell.angle_gamma   90.00
#
_symmetry.space_group_name_H-M   'P 1'
#
loop_
_entity.id
_entity.type
_entity.pdbx_description
1 polymer ?
#
loop_
_entity_poly.entity_id
_entity_poly.type
_entity_poly.pdbx_seq_one_letter_code
_entity_poly.pdbx_strand_id
1 'polypeptide(L)'
;MTKIIVPVDCVINKFFIKPQDSKNVPVDDLVDLFCDYYRQHPCRELFYFRDRYGDHRQPNVKNSKPYNEQAIERLQKRGWRITAKVHKGMEPPQHDKYLLWLNIMKGNDPRYPKMIINGKNCKYTIISMNNTRVMEKNGKFEKDKSSERKKSVLPEEATHFGDAVDKRFWTKYGDILYRAGSSTFVSPRI
;
A
#
# COMPACT_ATOMS: atom_id res chain seq x y z
N MET A 1 30.99 -0.47 -19.20
CA MET A 1 29.53 -0.65 -18.97
C MET A 1 29.28 -0.72 -17.48
N THR A 2 28.80 0.35 -16.86
CA THR A 2 28.25 0.30 -15.50
C THR A 2 26.94 -0.48 -15.56
N LYS A 3 26.88 -1.67 -14.94
CA LYS A 3 25.62 -2.41 -14.77
C LYS A 3 24.68 -1.51 -13.97
N ILE A 4 23.68 -0.94 -14.61
CA ILE A 4 22.60 -0.25 -13.90
C ILE A 4 21.92 -1.32 -13.05
N ILE A 5 22.09 -1.22 -11.73
CA ILE A 5 21.40 -2.09 -10.78
C ILE A 5 19.94 -1.69 -10.84
N VAL A 6 19.11 -2.53 -11.47
CA VAL A 6 17.67 -2.31 -11.51
C VAL A 6 17.13 -2.55 -10.09
N PRO A 7 16.46 -1.56 -9.47
CA PRO A 7 15.90 -1.76 -8.14
C PRO A 7 14.82 -2.85 -8.18
N VAL A 8 14.77 -3.70 -7.16
CA VAL A 8 13.71 -4.72 -7.00
C VAL A 8 12.92 -4.40 -5.75
N ASP A 9 11.60 -4.48 -5.83
CA ASP A 9 10.70 -4.31 -4.69
C ASP A 9 9.70 -5.47 -4.59
N CYS A 10 9.71 -6.15 -3.45
CA CYS A 10 8.93 -7.35 -3.20
C CYS A 10 7.73 -7.10 -2.29
N VAL A 11 6.59 -7.67 -2.64
CA VAL A 11 5.42 -7.85 -1.75
C VAL A 11 5.39 -9.32 -1.34
N ILE A 12 5.82 -9.60 -0.10
CA ILE A 12 6.14 -10.96 0.36
C ILE A 12 5.03 -11.62 1.17
N ASN A 13 4.21 -10.82 1.87
CA ASN A 13 3.16 -11.31 2.74
C ASN A 13 2.07 -10.23 2.91
N LYS A 14 0.89 -10.66 3.35
CA LYS A 14 -0.24 -9.80 3.71
C LYS A 14 -0.79 -10.28 5.06
N PHE A 15 -1.19 -9.36 5.91
CA PHE A 15 -1.83 -9.65 7.19
C PHE A 15 -3.13 -8.87 7.28
N PHE A 16 -4.16 -9.48 7.88
CA PHE A 16 -5.43 -8.83 8.17
C PHE A 16 -6.11 -9.57 9.31
N ILE A 17 -6.99 -8.87 10.02
CA ILE A 17 -7.87 -9.41 11.05
C ILE A 17 -9.29 -9.02 10.65
N LYS A 18 -10.23 -9.95 10.75
CA LYS A 18 -11.64 -9.62 10.61
C LYS A 18 -12.14 -9.10 11.95
N PRO A 19 -12.91 -8.00 12.01
CA PRO A 19 -13.36 -7.43 13.27
C PRO A 19 -14.06 -8.43 14.20
N GLN A 20 -14.83 -9.38 13.63
CA GLN A 20 -15.51 -10.43 14.38
C GLN A 20 -14.57 -11.50 14.98
N ASP A 21 -13.37 -11.66 14.42
CA ASP A 21 -12.37 -12.62 14.88
C ASP A 21 -11.39 -11.98 15.88
N SER A 22 -11.48 -10.66 16.08
CA SER A 22 -10.63 -9.89 16.98
C SER A 22 -10.93 -10.24 18.43
N LYS A 23 -9.89 -10.59 19.19
CA LYS A 23 -9.98 -10.86 20.63
C LYS A 23 -9.79 -9.59 21.45
N ASN A 24 -9.05 -8.62 20.89
CA ASN A 24 -8.78 -7.32 21.50
C ASN A 24 -9.14 -6.20 20.50
N VAL A 25 -8.39 -5.09 20.55
CA VAL A 25 -8.42 -4.04 19.54
C VAL A 25 -7.86 -4.62 18.22
N PRO A 26 -8.60 -4.54 17.09
CA PRO A 26 -8.18 -5.19 15.83
C PRO A 26 -6.79 -4.82 15.33
N VAL A 27 -6.34 -3.58 15.59
CA VAL A 27 -4.98 -3.14 15.23
C VAL A 27 -3.90 -3.82 16.06
N ASP A 28 -4.15 -4.03 17.36
CA ASP A 28 -3.20 -4.73 18.23
C ASP A 28 -3.08 -6.19 17.82
N ASP A 29 -4.20 -6.87 17.55
CA ASP A 29 -4.22 -8.27 17.10
C ASP A 29 -3.53 -8.42 15.73
N LEU A 30 -3.70 -7.47 14.82
CA LEU A 30 -3.01 -7.45 13.53
C LEU A 30 -1.49 -7.30 13.70
N VAL A 31 -1.04 -6.40 14.57
CA VAL A 31 0.38 -6.19 14.85
C VAL A 31 0.99 -7.41 15.53
N ASP A 32 0.28 -8.02 16.47
CA ASP A 32 0.72 -9.22 17.15
C ASP A 32 0.87 -10.39 16.17
N LEU A 33 -0.09 -10.57 15.26
CA LEU A 33 0.00 -11.57 14.19
C LEU A 33 1.25 -11.39 13.33
N PHE A 34 1.56 -10.15 12.94
CA PHE A 34 2.79 -9.83 12.22
C PHE A 34 4.04 -10.17 13.05
N CYS A 35 4.07 -9.74 14.31
CA CYS A 35 5.21 -9.96 15.20
C CYS A 35 5.45 -11.43 15.50
N ASP A 36 4.39 -12.23 15.63
CA ASP A 36 4.46 -13.67 15.87
C ASP A 36 4.94 -14.41 14.64
N TYR A 37 4.46 -14.03 13.45
CA TYR A 37 4.93 -14.60 12.20
C TYR A 37 6.43 -14.36 11.98
N TYR A 38 6.91 -13.15 12.28
CA TYR A 38 8.32 -12.77 12.12
C TYR A 38 9.14 -12.86 13.42
N ARG A 39 8.71 -13.66 14.41
CA ARG A 39 9.37 -13.74 15.73
C ARG A 39 10.85 -14.12 15.63
N GLN A 40 11.16 -15.01 14.69
CA GLN A 40 12.51 -15.53 14.41
C GLN A 40 13.32 -14.64 13.47
N HIS A 41 12.76 -13.52 12.98
CA HIS A 41 13.49 -12.63 12.07
C HIS A 41 14.63 -11.92 12.84
N PRO A 42 15.90 -12.05 12.40
CA PRO A 42 17.04 -11.59 13.18
C PRO A 42 17.13 -10.06 13.22
N CYS A 43 16.72 -9.39 12.14
CA CYS A 43 16.66 -7.94 12.07
C CYS A 43 15.26 -7.43 12.43
N ARG A 44 15.10 -6.73 13.54
CA ARG A 44 13.81 -6.16 13.98
C ARG A 44 13.67 -4.69 13.62
N GLU A 45 14.07 -4.32 12.40
CA GLU A 45 13.86 -2.98 11.85
C GLU A 45 12.71 -2.97 10.85
N LEU A 46 11.82 -1.99 10.98
CA LEU A 46 10.66 -1.88 10.11
C LEU A 46 10.49 -0.44 9.62
N PHE A 47 10.44 -0.28 8.31
CA PHE A 47 10.02 0.96 7.67
C PHE A 47 8.49 0.97 7.57
N TYR A 48 7.85 1.77 8.42
CA TYR A 48 6.39 1.83 8.52
C TYR A 48 5.84 2.94 7.62
N PHE A 49 5.18 2.56 6.52
CA PHE A 49 4.58 3.53 5.59
C PHE A 49 3.20 3.93 6.12
N ARG A 50 3.07 5.17 6.61
CA ARG A 50 1.84 5.66 7.23
C ARG A 50 0.75 5.88 6.19
N ASP A 51 -0.46 5.47 6.55
CA ASP A 51 -1.68 5.89 5.87
C ASP A 51 -2.21 7.18 6.51
N ARG A 52 -2.34 8.27 5.74
CA ARG A 52 -2.82 9.56 6.27
C ARG A 52 -4.19 9.46 6.94
N TYR A 53 -5.08 8.59 6.44
CA TYR A 53 -6.38 8.37 7.07
C TYR A 53 -6.25 7.70 8.44
N GLY A 54 -5.18 6.95 8.68
CA GLY A 54 -4.84 6.35 9.97
C GLY A 54 -4.32 7.36 11.01
N ASP A 55 -4.13 8.63 10.63
CA ASP A 55 -3.78 9.73 11.55
C ASP A 55 -5.01 10.44 12.12
N HIS A 56 -6.21 10.16 11.60
CA HIS A 56 -7.45 10.73 12.12
C HIS A 56 -7.85 10.06 13.44
N ARG A 57 -8.18 10.89 14.44
CA ARG A 57 -8.76 10.41 15.70
C ARG A 57 -10.23 10.08 15.51
N GLN A 58 -10.72 9.05 16.21
CA GLN A 58 -12.17 8.78 16.20
C GLN A 58 -12.88 9.84 17.05
N PRO A 59 -13.81 10.63 16.48
CA PRO A 59 -14.44 11.73 17.18
C PRO A 59 -15.26 11.29 18.40
N ASN A 60 -15.81 10.07 18.35
CA ASN A 60 -16.76 9.56 19.34
C ASN A 60 -16.10 8.79 20.50
N VAL A 61 -14.76 8.68 20.53
CA VAL A 61 -14.03 7.96 21.57
C VAL A 61 -13.09 8.92 22.28
N LYS A 62 -13.40 9.20 23.55
CA LYS A 62 -12.58 10.05 24.41
C LYS A 62 -11.16 9.46 24.48
N ASN A 63 -10.14 10.27 24.18
CA ASN A 63 -8.74 9.86 24.08
C ASN A 63 -8.43 8.81 22.99
N SER A 64 -9.21 8.76 21.91
CA SER A 64 -8.88 7.91 20.75
C SER A 64 -7.49 8.21 20.20
N LYS A 65 -6.61 7.22 20.24
CA LYS A 65 -5.32 7.28 19.57
C LYS A 65 -5.51 7.03 18.07
N PRO A 66 -4.81 7.74 17.18
CA PRO A 66 -4.77 7.40 15.76
C PRO A 66 -4.26 5.99 15.52
N TYR A 67 -4.77 5.30 14.50
CA TYR A 67 -4.38 3.92 14.19
C TYR A 67 -2.90 3.74 13.91
N ASN A 68 -2.26 4.71 13.23
CA ASN A 68 -0.81 4.64 12.99
C ASN A 68 -0.02 4.72 14.31
N GLU A 69 -0.45 5.55 15.25
CA GLU A 69 0.21 5.66 16.56
C GLU A 69 0.02 4.37 17.36
N GLN A 70 -1.19 3.81 17.39
CA GLN A 70 -1.46 2.53 18.05
C GLN A 70 -0.58 1.40 17.48
N ALA A 71 -0.51 1.29 16.15
CA ALA A 71 0.29 0.25 15.50
C ALA A 71 1.79 0.39 15.79
N ILE A 72 2.33 1.61 15.72
CA ILE A 72 3.75 1.89 16.00
C ILE A 72 4.07 1.59 17.46
N GLU A 73 3.24 2.04 18.41
CA GLU A 73 3.43 1.77 19.84
C GLU A 73 3.41 0.26 20.12
N ARG A 74 2.46 -0.48 19.52
CA ARG A 74 2.37 -1.93 19.69
C ARG A 74 3.58 -2.64 19.12
N LEU A 75 4.04 -2.26 17.93
CA LEU A 75 5.25 -2.81 17.31
C LEU A 75 6.49 -2.57 18.18
N GLN A 76 6.64 -1.35 18.72
CA GLN A 76 7.74 -1.00 19.63
C GLN A 76 7.69 -1.82 20.93
N LYS A 77 6.51 -2.00 21.53
CA LYS A 77 6.30 -2.87 22.70
C LYS A 77 6.68 -4.33 22.42
N ARG A 78 6.49 -4.80 21.18
CA ARG A 78 6.91 -6.14 20.72
C ARG A 78 8.40 -6.21 20.33
N GLY A 79 9.17 -5.14 20.55
CA GLY A 79 10.62 -5.10 20.35
C GLY A 79 11.07 -4.78 18.93
N TRP A 80 10.23 -4.14 18.11
CA TRP A 80 10.60 -3.67 16.77
C TRP A 80 11.07 -2.21 16.80
N ARG A 81 12.15 -1.92 16.06
CA ARG A 81 12.63 -0.56 15.78
C ARG A 81 11.92 -0.02 14.56
N ILE A 82 11.14 1.05 14.74
CA ILE A 82 10.26 1.58 13.69
C ILE A 82 10.82 2.88 13.13
N THR A 83 10.98 2.93 11.80
CA THR A 83 11.20 4.16 11.05
C THR A 83 9.94 4.49 10.27
N ALA A 84 9.15 5.45 10.77
CA ALA A 84 7.96 5.89 10.06
C ALA A 84 8.33 6.65 8.77
N LYS A 85 7.67 6.31 7.67
CA LYS A 85 7.75 6.96 6.37
C LYS A 85 6.40 7.58 6.06
N VAL A 86 6.42 8.86 5.73
CA VAL A 86 5.24 9.65 5.39
C VAL A 86 5.45 10.22 4.00
N HIS A 87 4.40 10.18 3.19
CA HIS A 87 4.39 10.87 1.91
C HIS A 87 4.53 12.38 2.14
N LYS A 88 5.37 13.05 1.36
CA LYS A 88 5.57 14.50 1.44
C LYS A 88 4.43 15.21 0.70
N GLY A 89 3.63 16.00 1.41
CA GLY A 89 2.56 16.82 0.81
C GLY A 89 1.19 16.15 0.80
N MET A 90 0.34 16.55 -0.16
CA MET A 90 -0.96 15.90 -0.37
C MET A 90 -0.77 14.55 -1.06
N GLU A 91 -1.63 13.58 -0.70
CA GLU A 91 -1.72 12.32 -1.43
C GLU A 91 -1.97 12.65 -2.91
N PRO A 92 -1.20 12.08 -3.84
CA PRO A 92 -1.31 12.44 -5.25
C PRO A 92 -2.68 12.09 -5.83
N PRO A 93 -3.06 12.72 -6.94
CA PRO A 93 -4.22 12.31 -7.70
C PRO A 93 -4.15 10.83 -8.09
N GLN A 94 -5.31 10.17 -8.17
CA GLN A 94 -5.41 8.77 -8.55
C GLN A 94 -4.79 8.48 -9.93
N HIS A 95 -4.84 9.47 -10.83
CA HIS A 95 -4.22 9.40 -12.14
C HIS A 95 -2.70 9.22 -12.08
N ASP A 96 -2.00 9.97 -11.22
CA ASP A 96 -0.54 9.88 -11.10
C ASP A 96 -0.11 8.52 -10.54
N LYS A 97 -0.89 7.98 -9.58
CA LYS A 97 -0.68 6.60 -9.09
C LYS A 97 -0.85 5.57 -10.21
N TYR A 98 -1.87 5.75 -11.06
CA TYR A 98 -2.06 4.89 -12.22
C TYR A 98 -0.86 4.95 -13.18
N LEU A 99 -0.35 6.15 -13.49
CA LEU A 99 0.84 6.30 -14.33
C LEU A 99 2.09 5.68 -13.71
N LEU A 100 2.26 5.79 -12.39
CA LEU A 100 3.36 5.13 -11.68
C LEU A 100 3.30 3.61 -11.90
N TRP A 101 2.14 3.02 -11.68
CA TRP A 101 1.94 1.57 -11.84
C TRP A 101 2.08 1.12 -13.28
N LEU A 102 1.56 1.89 -14.24
CA LEU A 102 1.71 1.60 -15.65
C LEU A 102 3.19 1.44 -16.03
N ASN A 103 4.04 2.37 -15.59
CA ASN A 103 5.48 2.33 -15.87
C ASN A 103 6.20 1.19 -15.15
N ILE A 104 5.88 0.96 -13.86
CA ILE A 104 6.44 -0.16 -13.08
C ILE A 104 6.10 -1.50 -13.73
N MET A 105 4.83 -1.71 -14.08
CA MET A 105 4.34 -2.99 -14.60
C MET A 105 4.76 -3.23 -16.06
N LYS A 106 4.94 -2.17 -16.87
CA LYS A 106 5.51 -2.29 -18.21
C LYS A 106 6.96 -2.80 -18.17
N GLY A 107 7.71 -2.46 -17.12
CA GLY A 107 9.02 -3.05 -16.82
C GLY A 107 10.13 -2.72 -17.83
N ASN A 108 9.92 -1.74 -18.70
CA ASN A 108 10.86 -1.37 -19.77
C ASN A 108 11.75 -0.16 -19.43
N ASP A 109 11.44 0.57 -18.36
CA ASP A 109 12.20 1.72 -17.90
C ASP A 109 13.00 1.36 -16.63
N PRO A 110 14.35 1.34 -16.69
CA PRO A 110 15.20 0.91 -15.58
C PRO A 110 15.20 1.86 -14.38
N ARG A 111 14.60 3.06 -14.49
CA ARG A 111 14.40 3.98 -13.36
C ARG A 111 13.39 3.43 -12.37
N TYR A 112 12.41 2.65 -12.85
CA TYR A 112 11.36 2.07 -12.02
C TYR A 112 11.79 0.71 -11.46
N PRO A 113 11.31 0.34 -10.26
CA PRO A 113 11.61 -0.96 -9.69
C PRO A 113 10.94 -2.09 -10.45
N LYS A 114 11.61 -3.25 -10.53
CA LYS A 114 10.93 -4.52 -10.79
C LYS A 114 10.11 -4.92 -9.57
N MET A 115 8.81 -5.13 -9.76
CA MET A 115 7.94 -5.61 -8.70
C MET A 115 7.87 -7.14 -8.71
N ILE A 116 8.00 -7.77 -7.54
CA ILE A 116 7.80 -9.21 -7.37
C ILE A 116 6.75 -9.44 -6.27
N ILE A 117 5.73 -10.24 -6.54
CA ILE A 117 4.67 -10.56 -5.58
C ILE A 117 4.69 -12.04 -5.26
N ASN A 118 4.68 -12.40 -3.97
CA ASN A 118 4.51 -13.78 -3.54
C ASN A 118 3.06 -14.24 -3.81
N GLY A 119 2.85 -15.05 -4.86
CA GLY A 119 1.52 -15.50 -5.27
C GLY A 119 0.73 -16.25 -4.20
N LYS A 120 1.41 -17.02 -3.34
CA LYS A 120 0.77 -17.81 -2.28
C LYS A 120 0.31 -16.93 -1.13
N ASN A 121 1.24 -16.17 -0.55
CA ASN A 121 0.94 -15.37 0.63
C ASN A 121 0.09 -14.13 0.27
N CYS A 122 0.30 -13.56 -0.92
CA CYS A 122 -0.35 -12.33 -1.35
C CYS A 122 -1.58 -12.56 -2.25
N LYS A 123 -2.24 -13.73 -2.18
CA LYS A 123 -3.42 -14.05 -3.02
C LYS A 123 -4.49 -12.95 -3.07
N TYR A 124 -4.81 -12.31 -1.93
CA TYR A 124 -5.87 -11.29 -1.85
C TYR A 124 -5.37 -9.94 -2.34
N THR A 125 -4.08 -9.65 -2.22
CA THR A 125 -3.46 -8.49 -2.87
C THR A 125 -3.59 -8.61 -4.39
N ILE A 126 -3.28 -9.77 -4.96
CA ILE A 126 -3.41 -10.01 -6.41
C ILE A 126 -4.87 -9.91 -6.86
N ILE A 127 -5.80 -10.53 -6.13
CA ILE A 127 -7.24 -10.44 -6.41
C ILE A 127 -7.71 -8.98 -6.35
N SER A 128 -7.33 -8.24 -5.30
CA SER A 128 -7.66 -6.82 -5.12
C SER A 128 -7.16 -5.97 -6.30
N MET A 129 -5.92 -6.21 -6.76
CA MET A 129 -5.36 -5.53 -7.93
C MET A 129 -6.11 -5.87 -9.22
N ASN A 130 -6.42 -7.14 -9.48
CA ASN A 130 -7.14 -7.58 -10.67
C ASN A 130 -8.60 -7.09 -10.71
N ASN A 131 -9.23 -6.95 -9.54
CA ASN A 131 -10.60 -6.45 -9.42
C ASN A 131 -10.70 -4.93 -9.52
N THR A 132 -9.58 -4.21 -9.41
CA THR A 132 -9.55 -2.74 -9.48
C THR A 132 -9.79 -2.31 -10.92
N ARG A 133 -11.02 -1.88 -11.20
CA ARG A 133 -11.41 -1.30 -12.50
C ARG A 133 -10.96 0.15 -12.57
N VAL A 134 -10.65 0.60 -13.79
CA VAL A 134 -10.30 1.99 -14.09
C VAL A 134 -11.42 2.59 -14.94
N MET A 135 -11.82 3.80 -14.59
CA MET A 135 -12.71 4.62 -15.39
C MET A 135 -12.00 5.93 -15.77
N GLU A 136 -12.38 6.48 -16.91
CA GLU A 136 -11.94 7.80 -17.32
C GLU A 136 -12.98 8.84 -16.91
N LYS A 137 -12.52 9.91 -16.27
CA LYS A 137 -13.33 11.05 -15.87
C LYS A 137 -12.56 12.33 -16.13
N ASN A 138 -13.11 13.20 -16.99
CA ASN A 138 -12.49 14.47 -17.36
C ASN A 138 -11.03 14.33 -17.86
N GLY A 139 -10.75 13.33 -18.70
CA GLY A 139 -9.41 13.06 -19.24
C GLY A 139 -8.42 12.52 -18.21
N LYS A 140 -8.88 12.12 -17.02
CA LYS A 140 -8.07 11.52 -15.96
C LYS A 140 -8.55 10.12 -15.63
N PHE A 141 -7.61 9.26 -15.26
CA PHE A 141 -7.89 7.90 -14.82
C PHE A 141 -8.22 7.89 -13.32
N GLU A 142 -9.38 7.35 -12.97
CA GLU A 142 -9.84 7.14 -11.60
C GLU A 142 -10.17 5.66 -11.39
N LYS A 143 -10.12 5.19 -10.13
CA LYS A 143 -10.60 3.85 -9.77
C LYS A 143 -12.12 3.85 -9.85
N ASP A 144 -12.69 2.87 -10.53
CA ASP A 144 -14.14 2.64 -10.49
C ASP A 144 -14.51 2.01 -9.15
N LYS A 145 -15.12 2.84 -8.29
CA LYS A 145 -15.57 2.46 -6.93
C LYS A 145 -17.03 2.01 -6.90
N SER A 146 -17.66 1.73 -8.04
CA SER A 146 -19.06 1.30 -8.09
C SER A 146 -19.30 -0.03 -7.36
N SER A 147 -18.29 -0.92 -7.31
CA SER A 147 -18.35 -2.20 -6.60
C SER A 147 -18.29 -2.05 -5.07
N GLU A 148 -17.57 -1.04 -4.53
CA GLU A 148 -17.51 -0.76 -3.08
C GLU A 148 -18.89 -0.41 -2.50
N ARG A 149 -19.83 0.05 -3.36
CA ARG A 149 -21.22 0.35 -2.97
C ARG A 149 -22.08 -0.91 -2.83
N LYS A 150 -21.63 -2.07 -3.32
CA LYS A 150 -22.38 -3.33 -3.28
C LYS A 150 -22.01 -4.12 -2.04
N LYS A 151 -22.99 -4.39 -1.17
CA LYS A 151 -22.83 -5.19 0.07
C LYS A 151 -22.48 -6.67 -0.16
N SER A 152 -22.46 -7.13 -1.42
CA SER A 152 -22.26 -8.54 -1.78
C SER A 152 -20.79 -8.93 -2.01
N VAL A 153 -19.87 -7.97 -2.04
CA VAL A 153 -18.43 -8.24 -2.21
C VAL A 153 -17.80 -8.38 -0.83
N LEU A 154 -17.08 -9.47 -0.59
CA LEU A 154 -16.33 -9.66 0.65
C LEU A 154 -15.30 -8.51 0.78
N PRO A 155 -15.18 -7.83 1.93
CA PRO A 155 -14.20 -6.76 2.13
C PRO A 155 -12.76 -7.17 1.80
N GLU A 156 -12.42 -8.46 1.95
CA GLU A 156 -11.11 -9.01 1.64
C GLU A 156 -10.84 -9.14 0.13
N GLU A 157 -11.90 -9.18 -0.69
CA GLU A 157 -11.85 -9.13 -2.15
C GLU A 157 -11.93 -7.69 -2.69
N ALA A 158 -12.21 -6.72 -1.80
CA ALA A 158 -12.25 -5.31 -2.13
C ALA A 158 -10.84 -4.67 -2.21
N THR A 159 -10.80 -3.42 -2.65
CA THR A 159 -9.63 -2.60 -3.04
C THR A 159 -8.58 -2.37 -1.93
N HIS A 160 -8.82 -2.80 -0.70
CA HIS A 160 -7.99 -2.46 0.48
C HIS A 160 -6.54 -2.93 0.40
N PHE A 161 -6.27 -4.16 -0.05
CA PHE A 161 -4.88 -4.64 -0.17
C PHE A 161 -4.14 -3.98 -1.32
N GLY A 162 -4.82 -3.70 -2.44
CA GLY A 162 -4.27 -2.90 -3.52
C GLY A 162 -3.88 -1.50 -3.04
N ASP A 163 -4.75 -0.85 -2.27
CA ASP A 163 -4.50 0.48 -1.70
C ASP A 163 -3.31 0.52 -0.73
N ALA A 164 -3.13 -0.51 0.09
CA ALA A 164 -1.97 -0.62 0.98
C ALA A 164 -0.65 -0.68 0.19
N VAL A 165 -0.63 -1.42 -0.91
CA VAL A 165 0.54 -1.51 -1.80
C VAL A 165 0.74 -0.19 -2.56
N ASP A 166 -0.32 0.42 -3.09
CA ASP A 166 -0.30 1.75 -3.74
C ASP A 166 0.41 2.78 -2.85
N LYS A 167 0.00 2.91 -1.59
CA LYS A 167 0.52 3.94 -0.67
C LYS A 167 2.01 3.76 -0.41
N ARG A 168 2.46 2.52 -0.22
CA ARG A 168 3.88 2.19 -0.05
C ARG A 168 4.68 2.52 -1.30
N PHE A 169 4.24 2.04 -2.47
CA PHE A 169 4.94 2.25 -3.73
C PHE A 169 5.00 3.73 -4.10
N TRP A 170 3.89 4.45 -3.91
CA TRP A 170 3.85 5.89 -4.12
C TRP A 170 4.87 6.62 -3.23
N THR A 171 4.87 6.33 -1.92
CA THR A 171 5.78 7.00 -0.98
C THR A 171 7.26 6.74 -1.32
N LYS A 172 7.57 5.58 -1.92
CA LYS A 172 8.94 5.22 -2.32
C LYS A 172 9.35 5.76 -3.68
N TYR A 173 8.43 5.79 -4.64
CA TYR A 173 8.74 5.91 -6.07
C TYR A 173 7.99 7.03 -6.80
N GLY A 174 7.03 7.71 -6.15
CA GLY A 174 6.25 8.78 -6.76
C GLY A 174 7.12 9.92 -7.32
N ASP A 175 8.21 10.25 -6.63
CA ASP A 175 9.19 11.25 -7.08
C ASP A 175 9.79 10.95 -8.47
N ILE A 176 9.85 9.68 -8.88
CA ILE A 176 10.41 9.29 -10.19
C ILE A 176 9.58 9.87 -11.32
N LEU A 177 8.25 9.93 -11.16
CA LEU A 177 7.36 10.53 -12.16
C LEU A 177 7.66 12.02 -12.38
N TYR A 178 7.93 12.76 -11.30
CA TYR A 178 8.16 14.20 -11.38
C TYR A 178 9.59 14.56 -11.76
N ARG A 179 10.58 13.74 -11.41
CA ARG A 179 11.99 13.93 -11.81
C ARG A 179 12.24 13.55 -13.27
N ALA A 180 11.34 12.80 -13.90
CA ALA A 180 11.49 12.32 -15.26
C ALA A 180 11.38 13.40 -16.36
N GLY A 181 11.06 14.66 -16.03
CA GLY A 181 11.29 15.83 -16.88
C GLY A 181 10.63 15.91 -18.28
N SER A 182 9.99 14.85 -18.79
CA SER A 182 9.44 14.84 -20.15
C SER A 182 8.24 13.91 -20.27
N SER A 183 7.08 14.50 -20.58
CA SER A 183 5.91 13.83 -21.17
C SER A 183 5.39 12.57 -20.47
N THR A 184 4.44 12.74 -19.55
CA THR A 184 3.52 11.69 -19.08
C THR A 184 2.50 11.26 -20.15
N PHE A 185 2.76 11.53 -21.44
CA PHE A 185 1.85 11.21 -22.54
C PHE A 185 1.67 9.70 -22.66
N VAL A 186 0.43 9.26 -22.39
CA VAL A 186 -0.02 7.91 -22.70
C VAL A 186 -0.62 7.99 -24.10
N SER A 187 0.03 7.36 -25.08
CA SER A 187 -0.56 7.25 -26.42
C SER A 187 -1.92 6.54 -26.31
N PRO A 188 -3.01 7.09 -26.86
CA PRO A 188 -4.26 6.36 -26.94
C PRO A 188 -4.00 5.04 -27.67
N ARG A 189 -4.51 3.94 -27.11
CA ARG A 189 -4.47 2.64 -27.79
C ARG A 189 -5.28 2.78 -29.09
N ILE A 190 -4.62 2.57 -30.23
CA ILE A 190 -5.27 2.24 -31.50
C ILE A 190 -5.70 0.77 -31.41
#